data_AF-A0A933NVU7-F1
#
_entry.id   AF-A0A933NVU7-F1
#
_cell.length_a   1.000
_cell.length_b   1.000
_cell.length_c   1.000
_cell.angle_alpha   90.00
_cell.angle_beta   90.00
_cell.angle_gamma   90.00
#
_symmetry.space_group_name_H-M   'P 1'
#
loop_
_entity.id
_entity.type
_entity.pdbx_description
1 polymer ?
#
loop_
_entity_poly.entity_id
_entity_poly.type
_entity_poly.pdbx_seq_one_letter_code
_entity_poly.pdbx_strand_id
1 'polypeptide(L)'
;MLTKPHASTGVRTLAFGGAFCTAFIALQLAAPSVGLAQTGPQSSSAPPRRMVTQGPAKTVVENMYRCPVTVDNYRPSAVGQITATDGTVLTVPAVTAYQKGLGPKSSDLYNECTQVTPQKTADVPAAGVPVVDVDRDGEVITGYIVADNYYEMYVNGTLVSVDNTPYTPFNSAVVKFRVKRPYTLAFLVVDWDAHLGLGMEVFPNTPAGKDWYPGDAGLIARFSDGTVTDSNWKAQSFYIAPLNSPDEVVEKGNVHDTTPLGRVHPVAKKPECQEKCYAVHYPVPADWQSASFNDSTWPRAYEYTDTDIGTTALPAFTRYPEFFAGARWIWSVNLVFDNVVIARRTVR
;
A
#
# COMPACT_ATOMS: atom_id res chain seq x y z
N MET A 1 -26.30 58.31 47.34
CA MET A 1 -24.87 58.11 47.00
C MET A 1 -24.78 58.20 45.49
N LEU A 2 -24.79 59.43 44.93
CA LEU A 2 -23.60 60.22 44.55
C LEU A 2 -22.69 59.47 43.57
N THR A 3 -22.32 59.91 42.38
CA THR A 3 -22.64 61.04 41.47
C THR A 3 -21.78 60.77 40.20
N LYS A 4 -22.28 61.19 39.03
CA LYS A 4 -21.60 61.43 37.72
C LYS A 4 -20.28 62.26 37.83
N PRO A 5 -19.60 62.74 36.74
CA PRO A 5 -19.23 62.23 35.38
C PRO A 5 -17.80 62.75 34.91
N HIS A 6 -17.59 62.87 33.58
CA HIS A 6 -16.57 63.65 32.78
C HIS A 6 -15.20 62.99 32.54
N ALA A 7 -14.69 62.82 31.31
CA ALA A 7 -14.52 63.67 30.10
C ALA A 7 -13.36 64.69 30.19
N SER A 8 -12.54 64.71 29.12
CA SER A 8 -11.82 65.87 28.54
C SER A 8 -10.28 65.91 28.64
N THR A 9 -9.66 65.98 27.44
CA THR A 9 -8.48 66.81 27.03
C THR A 9 -7.18 66.67 27.82
N GLY A 10 -6.01 66.33 27.25
CA GLY A 10 -5.43 66.76 25.99
C GLY A 10 -4.54 67.99 26.20
N VAL A 11 -3.22 67.82 26.39
CA VAL A 11 -2.20 68.87 26.21
C VAL A 11 -0.86 68.24 25.81
N ARG A 12 -0.30 68.71 24.69
CA ARG A 12 1.09 68.54 24.22
C ARG A 12 2.03 69.39 25.09
N THR A 13 3.27 68.97 25.35
CA THR A 13 4.46 69.86 25.26
C THR A 13 5.75 69.04 25.11
N LEU A 14 6.69 69.66 24.39
CA LEU A 14 7.98 69.24 23.89
C LEU A 14 9.11 69.07 24.93
N ALA A 15 10.01 68.14 24.58
CA ALA A 15 11.49 68.26 24.49
C ALA A 15 12.42 68.20 25.72
N PHE A 16 13.65 67.77 25.36
CA PHE A 16 14.90 67.59 26.10
C PHE A 16 14.93 66.34 26.98
N GLY A 17 15.91 65.44 26.90
CA GLY A 17 17.25 65.49 26.33
C GLY A 17 18.14 64.70 27.31
N GLY A 18 18.75 63.60 26.88
CA GLY A 18 19.56 62.78 27.79
C GLY A 18 19.93 61.44 27.17
N ALA A 19 21.10 61.39 26.56
CA ALA A 19 21.72 60.20 26.02
C ALA A 19 22.01 59.17 27.12
N PHE A 20 21.66 57.90 26.89
CA PHE A 20 22.51 56.79 27.29
C PHE A 20 22.44 55.69 26.23
N CYS A 21 23.61 55.41 25.69
CA CYS A 21 23.88 54.52 24.58
C CYS A 21 23.88 53.07 25.08
N THR A 22 22.92 52.26 24.66
CA THR A 22 23.01 50.79 24.74
C THR A 22 22.97 50.23 23.33
N ALA A 23 24.12 49.73 22.90
CA ALA A 23 24.33 49.14 21.60
C ALA A 23 23.51 47.86 21.46
N PHE A 24 22.44 47.90 20.66
CA PHE A 24 21.84 46.72 20.06
C PHE A 24 22.35 46.63 18.61
N ILE A 25 23.30 45.74 18.39
CA ILE A 25 23.70 45.32 17.04
C ILE A 25 22.54 44.46 16.50
N ALA A 26 21.66 45.06 15.72
CA ALA A 26 20.71 44.35 14.89
C ALA A 26 21.45 43.90 13.62
N LEU A 27 21.93 42.66 13.62
CA LEU A 27 22.45 42.02 12.42
C LEU A 27 21.25 41.71 11.50
N GLN A 28 21.03 42.56 10.50
CA GLN A 28 20.14 42.25 9.39
C GLN A 28 20.75 41.12 8.55
N LEU A 29 20.39 39.88 8.87
CA LEU A 29 20.58 38.76 7.95
C LEU A 29 19.46 38.84 6.91
N ALA A 30 19.84 39.23 5.69
CA ALA A 30 19.00 39.08 4.51
C ALA A 30 18.61 37.60 4.38
N ALA A 31 17.31 37.31 4.54
CA ALA A 31 16.78 35.98 4.27
C ALA A 31 16.94 35.69 2.78
N PRO A 32 17.58 34.58 2.38
CA PRO A 32 17.52 34.16 0.99
C PRO A 32 16.07 33.77 0.68
N SER A 33 15.48 34.46 -0.28
CA SER A 33 14.22 34.09 -0.91
C SER A 33 14.35 32.65 -1.42
N VAL A 34 13.73 31.71 -0.71
CA VAL A 34 13.59 30.32 -1.16
C VAL A 34 12.66 30.36 -2.37
N GLY A 35 13.25 30.35 -3.56
CA GLY A 35 12.51 30.12 -4.78
C GLY A 35 11.85 28.75 -4.69
N LEU A 36 10.52 28.74 -4.67
CA LEU A 36 9.71 27.54 -4.94
C LEU A 36 10.08 27.06 -6.34
N ALA A 37 10.98 26.08 -6.41
CA ALA A 37 11.14 25.28 -7.61
C ALA A 37 9.86 24.47 -7.77
N GLN A 38 8.98 24.94 -8.65
CA GLN A 38 7.91 24.12 -9.20
C GLN A 38 8.57 22.98 -9.98
N THR A 39 8.68 21.81 -9.39
CA THR A 39 8.97 20.59 -10.13
C THR A 39 7.72 20.23 -10.92
N GLY A 40 7.67 20.63 -12.19
CA GLY A 40 6.74 20.07 -13.16
C GLY A 40 6.96 18.54 -13.28
N PRO A 41 6.01 17.82 -13.90
CA PRO A 41 6.09 16.37 -14.00
C PRO A 41 7.35 15.97 -14.78
N GLN A 42 8.29 15.33 -14.08
CA GLN A 42 9.48 14.76 -14.71
C GLN A 42 9.04 13.51 -15.48
N SER A 43 8.88 13.63 -16.79
CA SER A 43 8.85 12.46 -17.67
C SER A 43 10.29 11.97 -17.85
N SER A 44 10.79 11.12 -16.96
CA SER A 44 12.03 10.40 -17.26
C SER A 44 11.70 9.13 -18.03
N SER A 45 12.14 9.08 -19.29
CA SER A 45 12.18 7.88 -20.14
C SER A 45 13.33 6.93 -19.77
N ALA A 46 13.93 7.10 -18.60
CA ALA A 46 14.94 6.17 -18.10
C ALA A 46 14.21 4.95 -17.51
N PRO A 47 14.64 3.72 -17.82
CA PRO A 47 14.08 2.55 -17.16
C PRO A 47 14.21 2.72 -15.65
N PRO A 48 13.19 2.31 -14.86
CA PRO A 48 13.24 2.40 -13.42
C PRO A 48 14.52 1.69 -12.94
N ARG A 49 15.25 2.34 -12.03
CA ARG A 49 16.54 1.83 -11.53
C ARG A 49 16.34 0.44 -10.93
N ARG A 50 16.77 -0.60 -11.66
CA ARG A 50 16.82 -1.98 -11.20
C ARG A 50 17.78 -2.08 -10.02
N MET A 51 17.32 -2.63 -8.92
CA MET A 51 18.12 -2.92 -7.72
C MET A 51 18.10 -4.42 -7.46
N VAL A 52 19.25 -5.01 -7.22
CA VAL A 52 19.37 -6.46 -6.98
C VAL A 52 19.80 -6.71 -5.55
N THR A 53 19.09 -7.61 -4.87
CA THR A 53 19.48 -8.13 -3.56
C THR A 53 19.67 -9.64 -3.65
N GLN A 54 20.45 -10.20 -2.72
CA GLN A 54 20.62 -11.65 -2.59
C GLN A 54 20.66 -12.01 -1.11
N GLY A 55 19.96 -13.09 -0.77
CA GLY A 55 19.95 -13.62 0.58
C GLY A 55 18.99 -12.93 1.53
N PRO A 56 18.92 -13.42 2.77
CA PRO A 56 17.92 -12.96 3.74
C PRO A 56 18.19 -11.52 4.17
N ALA A 57 17.11 -10.77 4.31
CA ALA A 57 17.14 -9.45 4.92
C ALA A 57 17.33 -9.56 6.43
N LYS A 58 17.88 -8.49 7.03
CA LYS A 58 17.94 -8.36 8.48
C LYS A 58 16.56 -7.95 9.00
N THR A 59 15.93 -8.77 9.84
CA THR A 59 14.70 -8.39 10.55
C THR A 59 14.92 -7.12 11.39
N VAL A 60 14.05 -6.14 11.20
CA VAL A 60 14.02 -4.88 11.97
C VAL A 60 12.71 -4.70 12.75
N VAL A 61 11.64 -5.37 12.31
CA VAL A 61 10.39 -5.52 13.06
C VAL A 61 10.03 -6.99 13.06
N GLU A 62 9.98 -7.61 14.23
CA GLU A 62 9.63 -9.04 14.35
C GLU A 62 8.20 -9.32 13.93
N ASN A 63 7.29 -8.39 14.24
CA ASN A 63 5.88 -8.53 13.89
C ASN A 63 5.13 -7.20 14.10
N MET A 64 4.52 -6.67 13.04
CA MET A 64 3.77 -5.42 13.12
C MET A 64 2.39 -5.58 13.77
N TYR A 65 1.78 -6.76 13.65
CA TYR A 65 0.43 -7.03 14.11
C TYR A 65 0.36 -8.28 14.96
N ARG A 66 -0.19 -8.15 16.18
CA ARG A 66 -0.46 -9.28 17.05
C ARG A 66 -1.95 -9.51 17.14
N CYS A 67 -2.40 -10.65 16.62
CA CYS A 67 -3.77 -11.11 16.78
C CYS A 67 -4.08 -11.20 18.29
N PRO A 68 -5.17 -10.57 18.79
CA PRO A 68 -5.49 -10.57 20.22
C PRO A 68 -6.07 -11.91 20.70
N VAL A 69 -6.32 -12.84 19.77
CA VAL A 69 -6.83 -14.19 20.01
C VAL A 69 -5.94 -15.21 19.29
N THR A 70 -6.01 -16.47 19.72
CA THR A 70 -5.33 -17.57 19.02
C THR A 70 -6.13 -17.98 17.79
N VAL A 71 -5.44 -18.15 16.66
CA VAL A 71 -6.00 -18.62 15.39
C VAL A 71 -5.02 -19.60 14.72
N ASP A 72 -5.54 -20.52 13.90
CA ASP A 72 -4.77 -21.67 13.40
C ASP A 72 -3.75 -21.33 12.29
N ASN A 73 -3.98 -20.24 11.53
CA ASN A 73 -3.12 -19.83 10.41
C ASN A 73 -2.42 -18.49 10.65
N TYR A 74 -1.98 -18.21 11.88
CA TYR A 74 -1.32 -16.96 12.19
C TYR A 74 0.15 -16.96 11.75
N ARG A 75 0.55 -15.99 10.92
CA ARG A 75 1.94 -15.79 10.47
C ARG A 75 2.40 -14.36 10.83
N PRO A 76 3.59 -14.19 11.44
CA PRO A 76 4.08 -12.86 11.82
C PRO A 76 4.31 -11.95 10.62
N SER A 77 3.73 -10.75 10.67
CA SER A 77 3.96 -9.67 9.71
C SER A 77 5.30 -8.97 9.98
N ALA A 78 6.40 -9.69 9.78
CA ALA A 78 7.75 -9.18 10.01
C ALA A 78 8.17 -8.18 8.94
N VAL A 79 9.13 -7.32 9.25
CA VAL A 79 9.73 -6.37 8.29
C VAL A 79 11.24 -6.44 8.39
N GLY A 80 11.89 -6.46 7.24
CA GLY A 80 13.34 -6.55 7.10
C GLY A 80 13.97 -5.33 6.43
N GLN A 81 15.29 -5.24 6.54
CA GLN A 81 16.13 -4.36 5.75
C GLN A 81 17.25 -5.13 5.06
N ILE A 82 17.46 -4.83 3.78
CA ILE A 82 18.53 -5.42 2.96
C ILE A 82 19.18 -4.33 2.10
N THR A 83 20.48 -4.47 1.85
CA THR A 83 21.22 -3.53 1.00
C THR A 83 21.41 -4.16 -0.38
N ALA A 84 20.95 -3.47 -1.42
CA ALA A 84 21.13 -3.88 -2.80
C ALA A 84 22.60 -3.73 -3.24
N THR A 85 22.96 -4.38 -4.35
CA THR A 85 24.31 -4.35 -4.94
C THR A 85 24.79 -2.94 -5.30
N ASP A 86 23.87 -2.01 -5.51
CA ASP A 86 24.15 -0.61 -5.82
C ASP A 86 24.22 0.31 -4.58
N GLY A 87 24.16 -0.28 -3.37
CA GLY A 87 24.22 0.40 -2.09
C GLY A 87 22.88 0.93 -1.56
N THR A 88 21.77 0.75 -2.31
CA THR A 88 20.46 1.19 -1.84
C THR A 88 19.97 0.30 -0.69
N VAL A 89 19.50 0.92 0.40
CA VAL A 89 18.88 0.20 1.52
C VAL A 89 17.37 0.09 1.28
N LEU A 90 16.86 -1.12 1.27
CA LEU A 90 15.47 -1.45 0.97
C LEU A 90 14.79 -2.03 2.22
N THR A 91 13.54 -1.64 2.44
CA THR A 91 12.64 -2.27 3.41
C THR A 91 11.84 -3.35 2.69
N VAL A 92 11.83 -4.57 3.24
CA VAL A 92 11.11 -5.72 2.68
C VAL A 92 10.04 -6.26 3.65
N PRO A 93 8.88 -6.72 3.15
CA PRO A 93 8.51 -6.78 1.74
C PRO A 93 8.26 -5.40 1.11
N ALA A 94 7.76 -4.43 1.88
CA ALA A 94 7.51 -3.07 1.39
C ALA A 94 7.57 -2.03 2.51
N VAL A 95 7.63 -0.74 2.14
CA VAL A 95 7.33 0.38 3.05
C VAL A 95 5.81 0.64 3.01
N THR A 96 5.12 0.38 4.13
CA THR A 96 3.65 0.45 4.18
C THR A 96 3.12 1.58 5.06
N ALA A 97 1.90 2.04 4.78
CA ALA A 97 1.08 2.90 5.61
C ALA A 97 0.85 2.28 6.99
N TYR A 98 0.76 0.95 7.10
CA TYR A 98 0.68 0.27 8.39
C TYR A 98 1.87 0.59 9.28
N GLN A 99 3.10 0.44 8.77
CA GLN A 99 4.35 0.73 9.49
C GLN A 99 4.40 2.18 9.96
N LYS A 100 3.86 3.09 9.14
CA LYS A 100 3.85 4.52 9.40
C LYS A 100 2.72 4.98 10.35
N GLY A 101 1.85 4.07 10.79
CA GLY A 101 0.68 4.43 11.59
C GLY A 101 -0.34 5.30 10.84
N LEU A 102 -0.34 5.25 9.51
CA LEU A 102 -1.28 5.98 8.66
C LEU A 102 -2.60 5.21 8.56
N GLY A 103 -3.65 5.91 8.15
CA GLY A 103 -5.00 5.36 8.10
C GLY A 103 -5.96 6.18 7.24
N PRO A 104 -7.27 5.83 7.30
CA PRO A 104 -7.87 4.95 8.31
C PRO A 104 -7.60 3.46 8.07
N LYS A 105 -7.70 2.66 9.13
CA LYS A 105 -7.71 1.18 9.02
C LYS A 105 -9.01 0.71 8.38
N SER A 106 -8.96 -0.40 7.67
CA SER A 106 -10.13 -1.07 7.10
C SER A 106 -11.15 -1.44 8.18
N SER A 107 -12.44 -1.36 7.84
CA SER A 107 -13.49 -2.01 8.64
C SER A 107 -13.62 -3.46 8.20
N ASP A 108 -13.78 -4.37 9.15
CA ASP A 108 -13.84 -5.81 8.86
C ASP A 108 -15.18 -6.18 8.17
N LEU A 109 -15.07 -6.79 6.99
CA LEU A 109 -16.12 -7.67 6.46
C LEU A 109 -16.04 -9.02 7.16
N TYR A 110 -14.82 -9.56 7.26
CA TYR A 110 -14.48 -10.74 8.02
C TYR A 110 -13.04 -10.65 8.53
N ASN A 111 -12.84 -10.95 9.80
CA ASN A 111 -11.52 -10.97 10.44
C ASN A 111 -11.57 -11.79 11.73
N GLU A 112 -10.84 -12.90 11.75
CA GLU A 112 -10.78 -13.78 12.92
C GLU A 112 -10.09 -13.10 14.11
N CYS A 113 -9.13 -12.23 13.87
CA CYS A 113 -8.42 -11.56 14.94
C CYS A 113 -9.28 -10.55 15.69
N THR A 114 -10.20 -9.87 15.02
CA THR A 114 -11.15 -8.96 15.67
C THR A 114 -12.47 -9.64 16.04
N GLN A 115 -12.58 -10.95 15.77
CA GLN A 115 -13.75 -11.79 15.99
C GLN A 115 -14.99 -11.34 15.18
N VAL A 116 -14.81 -10.52 14.14
CA VAL A 116 -15.87 -10.17 13.19
C VAL A 116 -15.98 -11.30 12.17
N THR A 117 -16.88 -12.26 12.42
CA THR A 117 -17.05 -13.44 11.56
C THR A 117 -18.53 -13.70 11.20
N PRO A 118 -19.21 -12.75 10.52
CA PRO A 118 -20.63 -12.89 10.19
C PRO A 118 -20.90 -14.18 9.42
N GLN A 119 -22.02 -14.84 9.69
CA GLN A 119 -22.30 -16.15 9.10
C GLN A 119 -22.83 -16.05 7.66
N LYS A 120 -23.42 -14.89 7.35
CA LYS A 120 -23.98 -14.56 6.04
C LYS A 120 -23.94 -13.04 5.83
N THR A 121 -24.12 -12.62 4.60
CA THR A 121 -24.10 -11.20 4.18
C THR A 121 -25.07 -10.31 4.95
N ALA A 122 -26.25 -10.81 5.32
CA ALA A 122 -27.22 -10.03 6.10
C ALA A 122 -26.71 -9.62 7.49
N ASP A 123 -25.68 -10.30 8.01
CA ASP A 123 -25.13 -10.06 9.34
C ASP A 123 -23.94 -9.07 9.31
N VAL A 124 -23.53 -8.62 8.11
CA VAL A 124 -22.38 -7.71 7.96
C VAL A 124 -22.72 -6.32 8.50
N PRO A 125 -21.88 -5.74 9.39
CA PRO A 125 -22.17 -4.48 10.08
C PRO A 125 -21.89 -3.25 9.19
N ALA A 126 -22.52 -3.18 8.01
CA ALA A 126 -22.26 -2.13 7.02
C ALA A 126 -22.64 -0.72 7.49
N ALA A 127 -23.54 -0.57 8.47
CA ALA A 127 -23.99 0.74 8.97
C ALA A 127 -22.88 1.50 9.72
N GLY A 128 -21.95 0.79 10.37
CA GLY A 128 -20.89 1.39 11.19
C GLY A 128 -19.62 1.78 10.40
N VAL A 129 -19.56 1.45 9.11
CA VAL A 129 -18.37 1.71 8.29
C VAL A 129 -18.21 3.22 8.07
N PRO A 130 -17.10 3.84 8.51
CA PRO A 130 -16.87 5.27 8.35
C PRO A 130 -16.70 5.65 6.88
N VAL A 131 -17.11 6.87 6.53
CA VAL A 131 -16.96 7.42 5.18
C VAL A 131 -15.76 8.36 5.15
N VAL A 132 -14.79 8.09 4.27
CA VAL A 132 -13.68 9.00 3.99
C VAL A 132 -14.10 10.02 2.93
N ASP A 133 -14.05 11.31 3.28
CA ASP A 133 -14.33 12.41 2.35
C ASP A 133 -13.14 12.68 1.42
N VAL A 134 -13.25 12.28 0.15
CA VAL A 134 -12.31 12.68 -0.92
C VAL A 134 -12.84 13.97 -1.56
N ASP A 135 -14.10 13.95 -2.01
CA ASP A 135 -14.85 15.10 -2.49
C ASP A 135 -16.14 15.23 -1.68
N ARG A 136 -16.30 16.31 -0.90
CA ARG A 136 -17.41 16.47 0.06
C ARG A 136 -18.80 16.45 -0.59
N ASP A 137 -18.90 16.83 -1.85
CA ASP A 137 -20.13 16.86 -2.64
C ASP A 137 -20.19 15.74 -3.69
N GLY A 138 -19.39 14.69 -3.49
CA GLY A 138 -19.41 13.46 -4.28
C GLY A 138 -20.47 12.44 -3.84
N GLU A 139 -20.54 11.33 -4.57
CA GLU A 139 -21.34 10.17 -4.21
C GLU A 139 -20.59 9.27 -3.21
N VAL A 140 -21.32 8.62 -2.31
CA VAL A 140 -20.73 7.64 -1.39
C VAL A 140 -20.64 6.29 -2.10
N ILE A 141 -19.41 5.81 -2.27
CA ILE A 141 -19.11 4.49 -2.81
C ILE A 141 -18.77 3.55 -1.67
N THR A 142 -19.37 2.36 -1.69
CA THR A 142 -19.02 1.25 -0.79
C THR A 142 -18.18 0.24 -1.56
N GLY A 143 -17.03 -0.17 -1.03
CA GLY A 143 -16.17 -1.21 -1.59
C GLY A 143 -16.05 -2.42 -0.68
N TYR A 144 -15.93 -3.59 -1.29
CA TYR A 144 -15.61 -4.86 -0.63
C TYR A 144 -14.31 -5.38 -1.21
N ILE A 145 -13.35 -5.75 -0.36
CA ILE A 145 -11.97 -6.03 -0.76
C ILE A 145 -11.46 -7.28 -0.04
N VAL A 146 -10.76 -8.15 -0.77
CA VAL A 146 -9.86 -9.17 -0.22
C VAL A 146 -8.50 -9.00 -0.89
N ALA A 147 -7.44 -9.09 -0.08
CA ALA A 147 -6.08 -9.20 -0.56
C ALA A 147 -5.43 -10.47 0.00
N ASP A 148 -4.67 -11.13 -0.84
CA ASP A 148 -3.72 -12.17 -0.45
C ASP A 148 -2.31 -11.55 -0.60
N ASN A 149 -1.72 -10.94 0.43
CA ASN A 149 -2.20 -10.83 1.81
C ASN A 149 -2.56 -9.39 2.28
N TYR A 150 -1.87 -8.35 1.80
CA TYR A 150 -2.04 -6.97 2.31
C TYR A 150 -2.43 -5.98 1.22
N TYR A 151 -3.19 -4.94 1.59
CA TYR A 151 -3.41 -3.80 0.73
C TYR A 151 -3.42 -2.43 1.43
N GLU A 152 -3.18 -1.39 0.62
CA GLU A 152 -3.53 -0.01 0.89
C GLU A 152 -4.33 0.54 -0.29
N MET A 153 -5.46 1.17 0.00
CA MET A 153 -6.33 1.74 -1.02
C MET A 153 -6.33 3.26 -0.96
N TYR A 154 -6.09 3.87 -2.10
CA TYR A 154 -6.12 5.31 -2.32
C TYR A 154 -7.17 5.69 -3.35
N VAL A 155 -7.76 6.87 -3.17
CA VAL A 155 -8.70 7.48 -4.11
C VAL A 155 -8.24 8.90 -4.41
N ASN A 156 -7.86 9.18 -5.66
CA ASN A 156 -7.28 10.46 -6.09
C ASN A 156 -6.08 10.92 -5.20
N GLY A 157 -5.28 9.98 -4.69
CA GLY A 157 -4.16 10.26 -3.80
C GLY A 157 -4.50 10.27 -2.30
N THR A 158 -5.78 10.34 -1.93
CA THR A 158 -6.22 10.26 -0.53
C THR A 158 -6.21 8.81 -0.07
N LEU A 159 -5.51 8.51 1.03
CA LEU A 159 -5.53 7.19 1.66
C LEU A 159 -6.91 6.93 2.27
N VAL A 160 -7.62 5.95 1.73
CA VAL A 160 -9.00 5.61 2.11
C VAL A 160 -9.06 4.38 3.00
N SER A 161 -8.13 3.44 2.82
CA SER A 161 -8.11 2.23 3.63
C SER A 161 -6.71 1.62 3.72
N VAL A 162 -6.37 1.17 4.91
CA VAL A 162 -5.16 0.41 5.20
C VAL A 162 -5.61 -0.91 5.81
N ASP A 163 -5.24 -2.03 5.21
CA ASP A 163 -5.54 -3.33 5.79
C ASP A 163 -5.06 -3.42 7.24
N ASN A 164 -5.89 -4.00 8.11
CA ASN A 164 -5.64 -4.13 9.53
C ASN A 164 -4.99 -5.46 9.93
N THR A 165 -4.87 -6.43 9.02
CA THR A 165 -4.21 -7.72 9.23
C THR A 165 -3.17 -7.98 8.12
N PRO A 166 -1.92 -7.51 8.27
CA PRO A 166 -0.97 -7.46 7.15
C PRO A 166 -0.51 -8.79 6.55
N TYR A 167 -0.58 -9.89 7.29
CA TYR A 167 -0.15 -11.18 6.76
C TYR A 167 -1.26 -12.22 6.90
N THR A 168 -1.36 -12.88 8.04
CA THR A 168 -2.47 -13.81 8.30
C THR A 168 -2.90 -13.78 9.78
N PRO A 169 -4.15 -14.18 10.11
CA PRO A 169 -5.17 -14.80 9.25
C PRO A 169 -5.68 -13.86 8.17
N PHE A 170 -6.03 -14.42 7.02
CA PHE A 170 -6.63 -13.67 5.93
C PHE A 170 -7.95 -13.02 6.37
N ASN A 171 -8.16 -11.79 5.92
CA ASN A 171 -9.32 -10.97 6.24
C ASN A 171 -9.94 -10.39 4.96
N SER A 172 -11.12 -9.81 5.12
CA SER A 172 -11.76 -9.03 4.08
C SER A 172 -12.33 -7.76 4.67
N ALA A 173 -12.45 -6.73 3.83
CA ALA A 173 -12.75 -5.39 4.27
C ALA A 173 -14.02 -4.83 3.61
N VAL A 174 -14.71 -3.96 4.36
CA VAL A 174 -15.69 -3.02 3.83
C VAL A 174 -15.12 -1.61 3.97
N VAL A 175 -15.18 -0.84 2.88
CA VAL A 175 -14.71 0.56 2.84
C VAL A 175 -15.81 1.47 2.33
N LYS A 176 -15.85 2.72 2.81
CA LYS A 176 -16.69 3.76 2.23
C LYS A 176 -15.91 5.04 2.00
N PHE A 177 -16.11 5.64 0.85
CA PHE A 177 -15.52 6.92 0.50
C PHE A 177 -16.51 7.77 -0.30
N ARG A 178 -16.36 9.08 -0.21
CA ARG A 178 -17.18 10.04 -0.96
C ARG A 178 -16.32 10.71 -2.03
N VAL A 179 -16.71 10.60 -3.30
CA VAL A 179 -15.89 11.07 -4.43
C VAL A 179 -16.74 11.50 -5.62
N LYS A 180 -16.19 12.36 -6.50
CA LYS A 180 -16.77 12.69 -7.81
C LYS A 180 -16.11 11.92 -8.94
N ARG A 181 -16.87 11.67 -10.01
CA ARG A 181 -16.33 11.17 -11.27
C ARG A 181 -15.69 12.28 -12.10
N PRO A 182 -14.65 11.97 -12.89
CA PRO A 182 -13.88 10.73 -12.84
C PRO A 182 -12.99 10.69 -11.59
N TYR A 183 -12.72 9.50 -11.08
CA TYR A 183 -11.77 9.29 -9.98
C TYR A 183 -10.84 8.13 -10.27
N THR A 184 -9.69 8.08 -9.60
CA THR A 184 -8.73 7.00 -9.72
C THR A 184 -8.65 6.22 -8.43
N LEU A 185 -8.84 4.91 -8.56
CA LEU A 185 -8.51 3.93 -7.53
C LEU A 185 -7.06 3.50 -7.73
N ALA A 186 -6.29 3.48 -6.64
CA ALA A 186 -4.93 2.98 -6.63
C ALA A 186 -4.71 2.09 -5.41
N PHE A 187 -4.11 0.93 -5.63
CA PHE A 187 -3.81 -0.06 -4.61
C PHE A 187 -2.31 -0.31 -4.55
N LEU A 188 -1.71 -0.25 -3.37
CA LEU A 188 -0.46 -0.97 -3.09
C LEU A 188 -0.87 -2.31 -2.51
N VAL A 189 -0.40 -3.39 -3.10
CA VAL A 189 -0.68 -4.75 -2.63
C VAL A 189 0.61 -5.51 -2.44
N VAL A 190 0.66 -6.29 -1.36
CA VAL A 190 1.85 -6.97 -0.89
C VAL A 190 1.52 -8.42 -0.59
N ASP A 191 2.24 -9.30 -1.27
CA ASP A 191 2.46 -10.69 -0.87
C ASP A 191 3.59 -10.70 0.16
N TRP A 192 3.27 -11.10 1.38
CA TRP A 192 4.14 -10.92 2.53
C TRP A 192 5.08 -12.11 2.65
N ASP A 193 6.40 -11.87 2.59
CA ASP A 193 7.38 -12.93 2.74
C ASP A 193 7.73 -13.18 4.22
N ALA A 194 7.78 -14.47 4.60
CA ALA A 194 8.23 -14.89 5.93
C ALA A 194 9.75 -15.01 5.99
N HIS A 195 10.37 -15.49 4.91
CA HIS A 195 11.80 -15.40 4.67
C HIS A 195 12.12 -14.05 4.03
N LEU A 196 12.18 -13.02 4.86
CA LEU A 196 12.30 -11.62 4.44
C LEU A 196 13.42 -11.41 3.39
N GLY A 197 13.07 -10.79 2.27
CA GLY A 197 13.99 -10.49 1.17
C GLY A 197 14.12 -11.61 0.14
N LEU A 198 13.41 -12.73 0.32
CA LEU A 198 13.48 -13.91 -0.54
C LEU A 198 12.15 -14.24 -1.23
N GLY A 199 11.03 -13.57 -0.91
CA GLY A 199 9.73 -13.84 -1.53
C GLY A 199 9.16 -15.22 -1.21
N MET A 200 9.56 -15.79 -0.07
CA MET A 200 9.20 -17.14 0.34
C MET A 200 8.43 -17.10 1.67
N GLU A 201 7.30 -17.78 1.69
CA GLU A 201 6.44 -17.99 2.84
C GLU A 201 6.83 -19.23 3.65
N VAL A 202 6.38 -19.22 4.91
CA VAL A 202 6.47 -20.34 5.85
C VAL A 202 5.06 -20.70 6.30
N PHE A 203 4.58 -21.89 5.92
CA PHE A 203 3.29 -22.39 6.41
C PHE A 203 3.42 -23.03 7.81
N PRO A 204 2.42 -22.82 8.69
CA PRO A 204 2.38 -23.50 9.99
C PRO A 204 2.52 -25.01 9.85
N ASN A 205 3.18 -25.64 10.81
CA ASN A 205 3.40 -27.10 10.86
C ASN A 205 4.25 -27.69 9.71
N THR A 206 4.92 -26.85 8.91
CA THR A 206 5.89 -27.33 7.93
C THR A 206 7.17 -27.80 8.64
N PRO A 207 7.69 -29.01 8.33
CA PRO A 207 8.98 -29.45 8.87
C PRO A 207 10.10 -28.46 8.49
N ALA A 208 11.02 -28.19 9.43
CA ALA A 208 12.15 -27.31 9.19
C ALA A 208 12.94 -27.73 7.94
N GLY A 209 13.27 -26.76 7.08
CA GLY A 209 13.97 -26.99 5.81
C GLY A 209 13.05 -27.38 4.64
N LYS A 210 11.73 -27.49 4.88
CA LYS A 210 10.70 -27.64 3.82
C LYS A 210 9.82 -26.41 3.66
N ASP A 211 10.05 -25.40 4.46
CA ASP A 211 9.32 -24.15 4.64
C ASP A 211 9.68 -23.08 3.60
N TRP A 212 9.78 -23.48 2.33
CA TRP A 212 10.15 -22.60 1.23
C TRP A 212 9.02 -22.59 0.21
N TYR A 213 8.03 -21.72 0.40
CA TYR A 213 6.88 -21.64 -0.49
C TYR A 213 6.89 -20.28 -1.18
N PRO A 214 7.08 -20.20 -2.52
CA PRO A 214 6.77 -18.99 -3.24
C PRO A 214 5.30 -18.60 -2.97
N GLY A 215 5.03 -17.31 -2.83
CA GLY A 215 3.69 -16.85 -2.48
C GLY A 215 2.68 -16.98 -3.61
N ASP A 216 1.40 -16.91 -3.25
CA ASP A 216 0.23 -16.93 -4.11
C ASP A 216 -0.64 -15.70 -3.82
N ALA A 217 -0.17 -14.55 -4.30
CA ALA A 217 -0.77 -13.25 -4.03
C ALA A 217 -2.16 -13.06 -4.67
N GLY A 218 -2.82 -11.92 -4.40
CA GLY A 218 -4.00 -11.54 -5.19
C GLY A 218 -4.77 -10.34 -4.66
N LEU A 219 -5.49 -9.65 -5.55
CA LEU A 219 -6.46 -8.61 -5.19
C LEU A 219 -7.81 -8.90 -5.85
N ILE A 220 -8.89 -8.91 -5.07
CA ILE A 220 -10.25 -8.87 -5.60
C ILE A 220 -11.05 -7.79 -4.90
N ALA A 221 -11.75 -6.96 -5.69
CA ALA A 221 -12.60 -5.91 -5.15
C ALA A 221 -13.81 -5.64 -6.03
N ARG A 222 -14.89 -5.21 -5.37
CA ARG A 222 -16.12 -4.74 -6.01
C ARG A 222 -16.64 -3.51 -5.28
N PHE A 223 -17.13 -2.56 -6.06
CA PHE A 223 -17.64 -1.28 -5.60
C PHE A 223 -19.10 -1.09 -5.98
N SER A 224 -19.83 -0.31 -5.17
CA SER A 224 -21.28 -0.10 -5.31
C SER A 224 -21.69 0.64 -6.57
N ASP A 225 -20.74 1.28 -7.27
CA ASP A 225 -20.95 1.92 -8.56
C ASP A 225 -20.79 0.97 -9.77
N GLY A 226 -20.58 -0.32 -9.52
CA GLY A 226 -20.36 -1.33 -10.55
C GLY A 226 -18.91 -1.48 -10.96
N THR A 227 -17.97 -0.71 -10.39
CA THR A 227 -16.54 -0.96 -10.59
C THR A 227 -16.15 -2.30 -9.95
N VAL A 228 -15.40 -3.12 -10.67
CA VAL A 228 -14.87 -4.41 -10.21
C VAL A 228 -13.41 -4.55 -10.59
N THR A 229 -12.66 -5.39 -9.89
CA THR A 229 -11.34 -5.85 -10.35
C THR A 229 -11.49 -6.77 -11.56
N ASP A 230 -10.75 -6.46 -12.62
CA ASP A 230 -10.74 -7.14 -13.92
C ASP A 230 -9.48 -6.72 -14.71
N SER A 231 -9.30 -7.25 -15.92
CA SER A 231 -8.21 -6.90 -16.83
C SER A 231 -8.25 -5.46 -17.36
N ASN A 232 -9.24 -4.63 -17.00
CA ASN A 232 -9.22 -3.19 -17.30
C ASN A 232 -8.37 -2.39 -16.31
N TRP A 233 -7.89 -3.00 -15.23
CA TRP A 233 -6.91 -2.40 -14.34
C TRP A 233 -5.51 -2.38 -14.97
N LYS A 234 -4.66 -1.47 -14.51
CA LYS A 234 -3.21 -1.51 -14.68
C LYS A 234 -2.60 -2.19 -13.48
N ALA A 235 -1.54 -2.97 -13.65
CA ALA A 235 -0.80 -3.57 -12.54
C ALA A 235 0.70 -3.64 -12.86
N GLN A 236 1.56 -3.25 -11.93
CA GLN A 236 3.01 -3.25 -12.11
C GLN A 236 3.72 -3.74 -10.84
N SER A 237 4.74 -4.59 -11.00
CA SER A 237 5.53 -5.13 -9.88
C SER A 237 6.71 -4.24 -9.50
N PHE A 238 7.08 -4.24 -8.22
CA PHE A 238 8.16 -3.43 -7.63
C PHE A 238 9.11 -4.22 -6.74
N TYR A 239 8.74 -5.43 -6.34
CA TYR A 239 9.58 -6.41 -5.65
C TYR A 239 9.29 -7.78 -6.25
N ILE A 240 10.30 -8.41 -6.83
CA ILE A 240 10.18 -9.69 -7.56
C ILE A 240 11.17 -10.70 -6.96
N ALA A 241 10.65 -11.77 -6.39
CA ALA A 241 11.38 -12.83 -5.68
C ALA A 241 10.48 -14.07 -5.52
N PRO A 242 11.01 -15.27 -5.25
CA PRO A 242 12.40 -15.70 -5.31
C PRO A 242 12.91 -15.83 -6.75
N LEU A 243 14.21 -15.60 -6.97
CA LEU A 243 14.85 -15.81 -8.28
C LEU A 243 16.14 -16.63 -8.13
N ASN A 244 16.40 -17.58 -9.04
CA ASN A 244 17.70 -18.27 -9.15
C ASN A 244 18.78 -17.32 -9.70
N SER A 245 18.39 -16.39 -10.57
CA SER A 245 19.25 -15.37 -11.15
C SER A 245 18.46 -14.08 -11.34
N PRO A 246 19.04 -12.89 -11.09
CA PRO A 246 18.33 -11.64 -11.37
C PRO A 246 17.95 -11.50 -12.85
N ASP A 247 18.62 -12.20 -13.78
CA ASP A 247 18.35 -12.18 -15.22
C ASP A 247 17.05 -12.90 -15.63
N GLU A 248 16.40 -13.60 -14.68
CA GLU A 248 15.07 -14.17 -14.88
C GLU A 248 13.97 -13.09 -15.00
N VAL A 249 14.30 -11.84 -14.62
CA VAL A 249 13.47 -10.65 -14.87
C VAL A 249 13.99 -9.93 -16.10
N VAL A 250 13.15 -9.82 -17.14
CA VAL A 250 13.49 -9.13 -18.39
C VAL A 250 12.69 -7.83 -18.49
N GLU A 251 13.37 -6.69 -18.47
CA GLU A 251 12.72 -5.39 -18.65
C GLU A 251 12.38 -5.14 -20.13
N LYS A 252 11.08 -5.04 -20.44
CA LYS A 252 10.56 -4.68 -21.77
C LYS A 252 9.87 -3.32 -21.70
N GLY A 253 10.67 -2.26 -21.83
CA GLY A 253 10.22 -0.91 -21.54
C GLY A 253 9.91 -0.78 -20.04
N ASN A 254 8.64 -0.52 -19.70
CA ASN A 254 8.18 -0.44 -18.30
C ASN A 254 7.55 -1.74 -17.80
N VAL A 255 7.66 -2.85 -18.53
CA VAL A 255 7.16 -4.16 -18.10
C VAL A 255 8.31 -4.97 -17.50
N HIS A 256 8.12 -5.53 -16.31
CA HIS A 256 9.03 -6.51 -15.72
C HIS A 256 8.53 -7.91 -16.08
N ASP A 257 9.10 -8.49 -17.14
CA ASP A 257 8.62 -9.74 -17.71
C ASP A 257 9.30 -10.93 -17.05
N THR A 258 8.49 -11.78 -16.40
CA THR A 258 8.87 -13.07 -15.82
C THR A 258 8.07 -14.23 -16.43
N THR A 259 7.43 -14.01 -17.59
CA THR A 259 6.65 -15.06 -18.27
C THR A 259 7.41 -16.36 -18.55
N PRO A 260 8.74 -16.37 -18.83
CA PRO A 260 9.47 -17.63 -19.02
C PRO A 260 9.50 -18.53 -17.78
N LEU A 261 9.30 -17.97 -16.58
CA LEU A 261 9.27 -18.74 -15.34
C LEU A 261 7.95 -19.50 -15.15
N GLY A 262 6.89 -19.14 -15.88
CA GLY A 262 5.51 -19.52 -15.56
C GLY A 262 4.89 -18.54 -14.57
N ARG A 263 3.56 -18.34 -14.67
CA ARG A 263 2.84 -17.29 -13.91
C ARG A 263 2.09 -17.78 -12.66
N VAL A 264 1.79 -19.08 -12.61
CA VAL A 264 0.93 -19.74 -11.60
C VAL A 264 1.47 -21.13 -11.32
N HIS A 265 1.20 -21.67 -10.14
CA HIS A 265 1.55 -23.06 -9.83
C HIS A 265 0.70 -24.08 -10.62
N PRO A 266 1.24 -25.29 -10.92
CA PRO A 266 2.62 -25.71 -10.74
C PRO A 266 3.53 -25.35 -11.92
N VAL A 267 3.04 -24.57 -12.90
CA VAL A 267 3.81 -24.18 -14.10
C VAL A 267 5.01 -23.32 -13.70
N ALA A 268 4.77 -22.35 -12.82
CA ALA A 268 5.79 -21.62 -12.10
C ALA A 268 6.53 -22.58 -11.16
N LYS A 269 7.78 -22.89 -11.52
CA LYS A 269 8.62 -23.79 -10.73
C LYS A 269 9.27 -23.03 -9.59
N LYS A 270 9.17 -23.59 -8.39
CA LYS A 270 9.89 -23.12 -7.22
C LYS A 270 11.41 -23.10 -7.48
N PRO A 271 12.10 -21.97 -7.25
CA PRO A 271 13.56 -21.89 -7.30
C PRO A 271 14.25 -22.79 -6.26
N GLU A 272 15.43 -23.31 -6.60
CA GLU A 272 16.20 -24.22 -5.72
C GLU A 272 17.19 -23.46 -4.81
N CYS A 273 17.29 -22.14 -4.97
CA CYS A 273 18.31 -21.29 -4.35
C CYS A 273 18.16 -21.08 -2.84
N GLN A 274 16.97 -21.26 -2.26
CA GLN A 274 16.69 -21.06 -0.81
C GLN A 274 17.26 -19.70 -0.31
N GLU A 275 18.07 -19.70 0.75
CA GLU A 275 18.75 -18.51 1.29
C GLU A 275 19.72 -17.81 0.31
N LYS A 276 19.97 -18.38 -0.87
CA LYS A 276 20.81 -17.78 -1.91
C LYS A 276 19.99 -17.16 -3.05
N CYS A 277 18.66 -17.18 -2.94
CA CYS A 277 17.81 -16.57 -3.95
C CYS A 277 18.08 -15.08 -4.06
N TYR A 278 17.90 -14.59 -5.28
CA TYR A 278 17.95 -13.19 -5.63
C TYR A 278 16.55 -12.60 -5.56
N ALA A 279 16.52 -11.28 -5.45
CA ALA A 279 15.36 -10.48 -5.74
C ALA A 279 15.72 -9.28 -6.61
N VAL A 280 14.76 -8.83 -7.40
CA VAL A 280 14.84 -7.60 -8.18
C VAL A 280 13.80 -6.62 -7.65
N HIS A 281 14.24 -5.38 -7.42
CA HIS A 281 13.43 -4.30 -6.89
C HIS A 281 13.46 -3.10 -7.82
N TYR A 282 12.38 -2.33 -7.77
CA TYR A 282 12.24 -1.09 -8.51
C TYR A 282 11.72 0.02 -7.60
N PRO A 283 12.15 1.28 -7.80
CA PRO A 283 11.60 2.39 -7.04
C PRO A 283 10.12 2.54 -7.35
N VAL A 284 9.30 2.55 -6.31
CA VAL A 284 7.89 2.94 -6.41
C VAL A 284 7.85 4.43 -6.81
N PRO A 285 7.21 4.81 -7.94
CA PRO A 285 7.20 6.19 -8.41
C PRO A 285 6.59 7.14 -7.38
N ALA A 286 7.12 8.36 -7.29
CA ALA A 286 6.44 9.40 -6.53
C ALA A 286 5.04 9.65 -7.10
N ASP A 287 4.10 10.02 -6.23
CA ASP A 287 2.71 10.36 -6.58
C ASP A 287 1.94 9.27 -7.33
N TRP A 288 2.38 8.00 -7.26
CA TRP A 288 1.72 6.87 -7.91
C TRP A 288 0.26 6.69 -7.47
N GLN A 289 -0.19 7.29 -6.37
CA GLN A 289 -1.58 7.27 -5.90
C GLN A 289 -2.45 8.35 -6.54
N SER A 290 -1.83 9.38 -7.13
CA SER A 290 -2.52 10.57 -7.65
C SER A 290 -3.41 10.25 -8.84
N ALA A 291 -4.48 11.03 -8.99
CA ALA A 291 -5.32 11.03 -10.19
C ALA A 291 -4.57 11.49 -11.46
N SER A 292 -3.53 12.31 -11.30
CA SER A 292 -2.74 12.85 -12.41
C SER A 292 -1.54 11.98 -12.81
N PHE A 293 -1.29 10.88 -12.10
CA PHE A 293 -0.18 9.98 -12.40
C PHE A 293 -0.38 9.30 -13.76
N ASN A 294 0.64 9.33 -14.61
CA ASN A 294 0.59 8.76 -15.95
C ASN A 294 1.00 7.27 -15.91
N ASP A 295 0.01 6.38 -15.86
CA ASP A 295 0.18 4.93 -15.93
C ASP A 295 -0.03 4.35 -17.34
N SER A 296 -0.03 5.19 -18.38
CA SER A 296 -0.31 4.75 -19.77
C SER A 296 0.63 3.64 -20.25
N THR A 297 1.88 3.65 -19.77
CA THR A 297 2.91 2.65 -20.11
C THR A 297 2.88 1.40 -19.23
N TRP A 298 2.06 1.36 -18.17
CA TRP A 298 1.98 0.18 -17.32
C TRP A 298 1.22 -0.95 -18.02
N PRO A 299 1.56 -2.22 -17.76
CA PRO A 299 0.81 -3.35 -18.29
C PRO A 299 -0.60 -3.41 -17.68
N ARG A 300 -1.50 -4.09 -18.38
CA ARG A 300 -2.81 -4.45 -17.82
C ARG A 300 -2.62 -5.50 -16.74
N ALA A 301 -3.51 -5.49 -15.76
CA ALA A 301 -3.60 -6.57 -14.80
C ALA A 301 -4.02 -7.88 -15.47
N TYR A 302 -3.50 -8.99 -14.98
CA TYR A 302 -3.93 -10.32 -15.39
C TYR A 302 -5.02 -10.81 -14.46
N GLU A 303 -5.98 -11.56 -15.02
CA GLU A 303 -7.02 -12.23 -14.26
C GLU A 303 -6.57 -13.65 -13.89
N TYR A 304 -6.86 -14.04 -12.66
CA TYR A 304 -6.55 -15.34 -12.09
C TYR A 304 -7.82 -15.99 -11.52
N THR A 305 -7.81 -17.32 -11.41
CA THR A 305 -8.93 -18.09 -10.86
C THR A 305 -8.80 -18.25 -9.34
N ASP A 306 -9.89 -18.56 -8.65
CA ASP A 306 -9.86 -18.85 -7.21
C ASP A 306 -8.89 -20.00 -6.86
N THR A 307 -8.68 -20.93 -7.80
CA THR A 307 -7.70 -22.02 -7.66
C THR A 307 -6.27 -21.55 -7.85
N ASP A 308 -6.01 -20.59 -8.74
CA ASP A 308 -4.67 -20.03 -8.91
C ASP A 308 -4.19 -19.30 -7.64
N ILE A 309 -5.09 -18.61 -6.95
CA ILE A 309 -4.82 -17.89 -5.68
C ILE A 309 -4.88 -18.82 -4.45
N GLY A 310 -5.46 -20.03 -4.57
CA GLY A 310 -5.64 -20.91 -3.41
C GLY A 310 -6.78 -20.51 -2.46
N THR A 311 -7.72 -19.65 -2.89
CA THR A 311 -8.77 -19.08 -2.03
C THR A 311 -10.08 -19.86 -1.99
N THR A 312 -10.14 -21.06 -2.59
CA THR A 312 -11.37 -21.88 -2.68
C THR A 312 -11.95 -22.31 -1.34
N ALA A 313 -11.17 -22.22 -0.25
CA ALA A 313 -11.59 -22.53 1.11
C ALA A 313 -11.43 -21.33 2.06
N LEU A 314 -11.11 -20.14 1.54
CA LEU A 314 -10.81 -18.96 2.36
C LEU A 314 -12.12 -18.33 2.88
N PRO A 315 -12.44 -18.35 4.19
CA PRO A 315 -13.71 -17.85 4.67
C PRO A 315 -13.92 -16.35 4.45
N ALA A 316 -12.83 -15.56 4.48
CA ALA A 316 -12.84 -14.12 4.19
C ALA A 316 -13.42 -13.78 2.81
N PHE A 317 -13.28 -14.70 1.85
CA PHE A 317 -13.79 -14.58 0.48
C PHE A 317 -15.07 -15.41 0.27
N THR A 318 -15.01 -16.71 0.60
CA THR A 318 -16.05 -17.70 0.26
C THR A 318 -17.36 -17.57 1.03
N ARG A 319 -17.38 -16.88 2.19
CA ARG A 319 -18.62 -16.68 2.96
C ARG A 319 -19.57 -15.65 2.35
N TYR A 320 -19.07 -14.74 1.51
CA TYR A 320 -19.85 -13.63 0.95
C TYR A 320 -19.63 -13.47 -0.56
N PRO A 321 -19.83 -14.54 -1.36
CA PRO A 321 -19.54 -14.52 -2.80
C PRO A 321 -20.29 -13.41 -3.55
N GLU A 322 -21.46 -12.98 -3.07
CA GLU A 322 -22.23 -11.88 -3.65
C GLU A 322 -21.53 -10.52 -3.56
N PHE A 323 -20.66 -10.31 -2.57
CA PHE A 323 -19.87 -9.08 -2.49
C PHE A 323 -18.75 -9.04 -3.52
N PHE A 324 -18.42 -10.17 -4.15
CA PHE A 324 -17.38 -10.26 -5.18
C PHE A 324 -17.93 -10.69 -6.53
N ALA A 325 -19.25 -10.76 -6.69
CA ALA A 325 -19.90 -11.16 -7.92
C ALA A 325 -19.47 -10.27 -9.12
N GLY A 326 -18.96 -10.91 -10.17
CA GLY A 326 -18.47 -10.24 -11.38
C GLY A 326 -17.06 -9.68 -11.27
N ALA A 327 -16.46 -9.66 -10.06
CA ALA A 327 -15.05 -9.34 -9.89
C ALA A 327 -14.17 -10.54 -10.26
N ARG A 328 -12.90 -10.23 -10.51
CA ARG A 328 -11.84 -11.18 -10.82
C ARG A 328 -10.68 -10.93 -9.88
N TRP A 329 -10.00 -12.00 -9.48
CA TRP A 329 -8.68 -11.86 -8.88
C TRP A 329 -7.75 -11.26 -9.91
N ILE A 330 -7.07 -10.18 -9.53
CA ILE A 330 -6.10 -9.51 -10.38
C ILE A 330 -4.73 -9.44 -9.71
N TRP A 331 -3.70 -9.51 -10.54
CA TRP A 331 -2.32 -9.24 -10.15
C TRP A 331 -1.53 -8.66 -11.34
N SER A 332 -0.21 -8.51 -11.19
CA SER A 332 0.70 -8.27 -12.32
C SER A 332 0.84 -9.53 -13.18
N VAL A 333 1.89 -9.63 -13.99
CA VAL A 333 2.08 -10.76 -14.92
C VAL A 333 2.33 -12.08 -14.20
N ASN A 334 2.83 -12.05 -12.97
CA ASN A 334 3.24 -13.26 -12.28
C ASN A 334 2.70 -13.32 -10.85
N LEU A 335 1.87 -14.32 -10.59
CA LEU A 335 1.27 -14.51 -9.27
C LEU A 335 2.28 -15.01 -8.24
N VAL A 336 3.30 -15.71 -8.70
CA VAL A 336 4.21 -16.51 -7.87
C VAL A 336 5.46 -15.74 -7.45
N PHE A 337 5.89 -14.78 -8.29
CA PHE A 337 7.16 -14.08 -8.08
C PHE A 337 7.00 -12.58 -7.82
N ASP A 338 5.88 -11.96 -8.17
CA ASP A 338 5.71 -10.52 -7.97
C ASP A 338 5.13 -10.27 -6.57
N ASN A 339 5.98 -9.86 -5.62
CA ASN A 339 5.60 -9.75 -4.20
C ASN A 339 5.03 -8.38 -3.82
N VAL A 340 5.41 -7.32 -4.54
CA VAL A 340 4.83 -5.99 -4.35
C VAL A 340 4.33 -5.50 -5.68
N VAL A 341 3.04 -5.20 -5.75
CA VAL A 341 2.38 -4.74 -6.95
C VAL A 341 1.60 -3.47 -6.65
N ILE A 342 1.56 -2.56 -7.63
CA ILE A 342 0.61 -1.45 -7.62
C ILE A 342 -0.44 -1.69 -8.70
N ALA A 343 -1.71 -1.65 -8.32
CA ALA A 343 -2.84 -1.73 -9.24
C ALA A 343 -3.57 -0.38 -9.33
N ARG A 344 -3.95 0.04 -10.54
CA ARG A 344 -4.61 1.34 -10.79
C ARG A 344 -5.78 1.22 -11.77
N ARG A 345 -6.83 1.99 -11.54
CA ARG A 345 -7.96 2.17 -12.47
C ARG A 345 -8.57 3.55 -12.33
N THR A 346 -8.67 4.25 -13.46
CA THR A 346 -9.54 5.43 -13.58
C THR A 346 -10.97 4.98 -13.85
N VAL A 347 -11.86 5.36 -12.95
CA VAL A 347 -13.30 5.20 -13.04
C VAL A 347 -13.88 6.46 -13.69
N ARG A 348 -14.63 6.28 -14.78
CA ARG A 348 -15.16 7.38 -15.59
C ARG A 348 -16.57 7.75 -15.21
#